data_AF-A0A8T5S2S2-F1
#
_entry.id   AF-A0A8T5S2S2-F1
#
_cell.length_a   1.000
_cell.length_b   1.000
_cell.length_c   1.000
_cell.angle_alpha   90.00
_cell.angle_beta   90.00
_cell.angle_gamma   90.00
#
_symmetry.space_group_name_H-M   'P 1'
#
loop_
_entity.id
_entity.type
_entity.pdbx_description
1 polymer ?
#
loop_
_entity_poly.entity_id
_entity_poly.type
_entity_poly.pdbx_seq_one_letter_code
_entity_poly.pdbx_strand_id
1 'polypeptide(L)' 'AEHLVIFREGDEVLIQTKDKPVRFLLISGKPIGEPVAWQGPIVMNTEEELRIAFNEYNKGTFIKHK' A
#
# COMPACT_ATOMS: atom_id res chain seq x y z
N ALA A 1 -14.11 16.92 5.05
CA ALA A 1 -14.16 15.49 5.35
C ALA A 1 -13.50 14.75 4.20
N GLU A 2 -12.63 13.81 4.51
CA GLU A 2 -11.96 12.96 3.52
C GLU A 2 -12.78 11.68 3.38
N HIS A 3 -12.96 11.22 2.15
CA HIS A 3 -13.79 10.05 1.83
C HIS A 3 -12.95 9.02 1.09
N LEU A 4 -13.04 7.76 1.51
CA LEU A 4 -12.48 6.62 0.81
C LEU A 4 -13.63 5.80 0.21
N VAL A 5 -13.55 5.50 -1.09
CA VAL A 5 -14.48 4.62 -1.79
C VAL A 5 -13.70 3.41 -2.29
N ILE A 6 -14.13 2.22 -1.89
CA ILE A 6 -13.53 0.95 -2.33
C ILE A 6 -14.45 0.36 -3.40
N PHE A 7 -13.95 0.28 -4.63
CA PHE A 7 -14.65 -0.35 -5.74
C PHE A 7 -14.40 -1.87 -5.75
N ARG A 8 -15.34 -2.61 -6.35
CA ARG A 8 -15.16 -4.03 -6.69
C ARG A 8 -14.74 -4.15 -8.15
N GLU A 9 -14.64 -5.38 -8.64
CA GLU A 9 -14.42 -5.65 -10.06
C GLU A 9 -15.46 -4.92 -10.93
N GLY A 10 -14.98 -4.37 -12.05
CA GLY A 10 -15.76 -3.61 -13.01
C GLY A 10 -14.83 -2.92 -14.00
N ASP A 11 -15.40 -2.49 -15.12
CA ASP A 11 -14.61 -1.98 -16.26
C ASP A 11 -14.49 -0.44 -16.25
N GLU A 12 -15.43 0.24 -15.60
CA GLU A 12 -15.56 1.71 -15.66
C GLU A 12 -15.94 2.33 -14.31
N VAL A 13 -15.49 3.58 -14.10
CA VAL A 13 -15.90 4.42 -12.96
C VAL A 13 -16.41 5.75 -13.51
N LEU A 14 -17.69 6.06 -13.26
CA LEU A 14 -18.30 7.33 -13.64
C LEU A 14 -18.22 8.32 -12.46
N ILE A 15 -17.63 9.49 -12.68
CA ILE A 15 -17.56 10.59 -11.71
C ILE A 15 -18.34 11.80 -12.23
N GLN A 16 -19.23 12.34 -11.41
CA GLN A 16 -20.00 13.55 -11.72
C GLN A 16 -20.03 14.50 -10.53
N THR A 17 -19.98 15.79 -10.80
CA THR A 17 -20.19 16.86 -9.80
C THR A 17 -21.35 17.73 -10.24
N LYS A 18 -22.04 18.35 -9.27
CA LYS A 18 -23.10 19.32 -9.53
C LYS A 18 -22.53 20.75 -9.44
N ASP A 19 -22.54 21.31 -8.24
CA ASP A 19 -22.30 22.74 -8.05
C ASP A 19 -20.87 23.08 -7.59
N LYS A 20 -20.10 22.08 -7.16
CA LYS A 20 -18.75 22.27 -6.59
C LYS A 20 -17.74 21.33 -7.25
N PRO A 21 -16.54 21.83 -7.57
CA PRO A 21 -15.47 20.99 -8.09
C PRO A 21 -15.03 19.96 -7.05
N VAL A 22 -14.58 18.80 -7.52
CA VAL A 22 -14.01 17.74 -6.69
C VAL A 22 -12.55 17.53 -7.06
N ARG A 23 -11.74 17.24 -6.05
CA ARG A 23 -10.36 16.75 -6.23
C ARG A 23 -10.27 15.40 -5.56
N PHE A 24 -9.83 14.39 -6.30
CA PHE A 24 -9.70 13.02 -5.81
C PHE A 24 -8.52 12.32 -6.49
N LEU A 25 -8.09 11.22 -5.90
CA LEU A 25 -7.16 10.27 -6.51
C LEU A 25 -7.94 9.00 -6.86
N LEU A 26 -7.77 8.52 -8.09
CA LEU A 26 -8.20 7.18 -8.49
C LEU A 26 -6.95 6.29 -8.51
N ILE A 27 -6.96 5.25 -7.68
CA ILE A 27 -5.85 4.31 -7.55
C ILE A 27 -6.39 2.92 -7.90
N SER A 28 -5.74 2.25 -8.85
CA SER A 28 -6.04 0.88 -9.25
C SER A 28 -4.74 0.10 -9.47
N GLY A 29 -4.79 -1.21 -9.32
CA GLY A 29 -3.64 -2.08 -9.50
C GLY A 29 -4.05 -3.55 -9.52
N LYS A 30 -3.29 -4.35 -10.25
CA LYS A 30 -3.46 -5.81 -10.21
C LYS A 30 -3.02 -6.32 -8.83
N PRO A 31 -3.81 -7.15 -8.14
CA PRO A 31 -3.36 -7.77 -6.90
C PRO A 31 -2.06 -8.55 -7.11
N ILE A 32 -1.09 -8.34 -6.22
CA ILE A 32 0.20 -9.06 -6.25
C ILE A 32 -0.04 -10.55 -5.91
N GLY A 33 -0.99 -10.85 -5.03
CA GLY A 33 -1.36 -12.22 -4.67
C GLY A 33 -0.39 -12.89 -3.68
N GLU A 34 0.53 -12.12 -3.12
CA GLU A 34 1.45 -12.59 -2.08
C GLU A 34 0.96 -12.20 -0.68
N PRO A 35 1.32 -12.96 0.37
CA PRO A 35 1.05 -12.57 1.74
C PRO A 35 1.72 -11.22 2.07
N VAL A 36 1.10 -10.48 2.99
CA VAL A 36 1.61 -9.20 3.48
C VAL A 36 1.84 -9.31 4.98
N ALA A 37 3.09 -9.19 5.40
CA ALA A 37 3.49 -9.00 6.79
C ALA A 37 3.95 -7.55 6.96
N TRP A 38 3.30 -6.80 7.87
CA TRP A 38 3.55 -5.38 8.03
C TRP A 38 3.74 -4.99 9.50
N GLN A 39 4.86 -4.32 9.78
CA GLN A 39 5.11 -3.71 11.09
C GLN A 39 5.82 -2.36 10.90
N GLY A 40 5.14 -1.27 11.31
CA GLY A 40 5.70 0.08 11.27
C GLY A 40 6.11 0.52 9.85
N PRO A 41 7.39 0.89 9.62
CA PRO A 41 7.84 1.36 8.31
C PRO A 41 8.26 0.23 7.34
N ILE A 42 8.19 -1.04 7.75
CA ILE A 42 8.72 -2.17 6.97
C ILE A 42 7.57 -3.12 6.59
N VAL A 43 7.48 -3.44 5.29
CA VAL A 43 6.54 -4.41 4.71
C VAL A 43 7.35 -5.53 4.06
N MET A 44 7.00 -6.77 4.37
CA MET A 44 7.59 -8.00 3.82
C MET A 44 6.48 -9.03 3.51
N ASN A 45 6.83 -10.23 3.07
CA ASN A 45 5.86 -11.30 2.81
C ASN A 45 5.59 -12.17 4.05
N THR A 46 6.56 -12.34 4.95
CA THR A 46 6.42 -13.19 6.15
C THR A 46 6.88 -12.51 7.45
N GLU A 47 6.40 -13.02 8.60
CA GLU A 47 6.82 -12.55 9.94
C GLU A 47 8.32 -12.78 10.19
N GLU A 48 8.89 -13.86 9.66
CA GLU A 48 10.33 -14.14 9.81
C GLU A 48 11.18 -13.13 9.03
N GLU A 49 10.73 -12.72 7.84
CA GLU A 49 11.38 -11.65 7.08
C GLU A 49 11.30 -10.31 7.81
N LEU A 50 10.18 -9.98 8.46
CA LEU A 50 10.08 -8.79 9.31
C LEU A 50 11.09 -8.85 10.47
N ARG A 51 11.17 -9.99 11.16
CA ARG A 51 12.11 -10.18 12.29
C ARG A 51 13.56 -9.98 11.84
N ILE A 52 13.92 -10.51 10.68
CA ILE A 52 15.25 -10.32 10.08
C ILE A 52 15.45 -8.84 9.73
N ALA A 53 14.50 -8.22 9.02
CA ALA A 53 14.57 -6.82 8.59
C ALA A 53 14.76 -5.85 9.77
N PHE A 54 14.03 -6.04 10.87
CA PHE A 54 14.20 -5.22 12.07
C PHE A 54 15.54 -5.47 12.77
N ASN A 55 16.03 -6.71 12.81
CA ASN A 55 17.35 -7.02 13.34
C ASN A 55 18.46 -6.30 12.53
N GLU A 56 18.35 -6.31 11.20
CA GLU A 56 19.28 -5.60 10.32
C GLU A 56 19.16 -4.07 10.47
N TYR A 57 17.93 -3.56 10.62
CA TYR A 57 17.70 -2.14 10.90
C TYR A 57 18.39 -1.71 12.20
N ASN A 58 18.19 -2.46 13.28
CA ASN A 58 18.83 -2.21 14.57
C ASN A 58 20.36 -2.31 14.52
N LYS A 59 20.90 -3.12 13.61
CA LYS A 59 22.35 -3.26 13.37
C LYS A 59 22.91 -2.24 12.38
N GLY A 60 22.07 -1.42 11.76
CA GLY A 60 22.48 -0.50 10.68
C GLY A 60 22.87 -1.20 9.38
N THR A 61 22.49 -2.46 9.18
CA THR A 61 22.85 -3.29 8.01
C THR A 61 21.66 -3.59 7.09
N PHE A 62 20.53 -2.90 7.28
CA PHE A 62 19.31 -3.08 6.49
C PHE A 62 19.52 -2.75 5.00
N ILE A 63 20.21 -1.65 4.70
CA ILE A 63 20.56 -1.28 3.32
C ILE A 63 21.78 -2.11 2.90
N LYS A 64 21.62 -2.92 1.86
CA LYS A 64 22.71 -3.72 1.29
C LYS A 64 23.46 -2.89 0.24
N HIS A 65 24.74 -2.62 0.48
CA HIS A 65 25.63 -2.12 -0.57
C HIS A 65 26.02 -3.29 -1.47
N LYS A 66 25.90 -3.11 -2.79
CA LYS A 66 26.35 -4.10 -3.78
C LYS A 66 27.87 -4.09 -3.90
#